data_AF-A0AAX2F4U5-F1
#
_entry.id   AF-A0AAX2F4U5-F1
#
_cell.length_a   1.000
_cell.length_b   1.000
_cell.length_c   1.000
_cell.angle_alpha   90.00
_cell.angle_beta   90.00
_cell.angle_gamma   90.00
#
_symmetry.space_group_name_H-M   'P 1'
#
loop_
_entity.id
_entity.type
_entity.pdbx_description
1 polymer ?
#
loop_
_entity_poly.entity_id
_entity_poly.type
_entity_poly.pdbx_seq_one_letter_code
_entity_poly.pdbx_strand_id
1 'polypeptide(L)'
;MATKLKIKTTEGDIIIRLYDETPKHRDNFLKLADEGYFNGTLFHRVIKDFMIQGGDPDSKNAPKGKMLGTGGPDYTIPAEFVYPQYFHKRGALSAARTGDEVNPNRESSGSQFYIVWGKTFKPAELKQMEHQMAMQQEQQVFNQLTREHHEEIMNLRRNRDRARLQELQDKLIEQTKTTCKQQGKPSFTEEQIEVYTNVGGTPFLDNQYTVFGEVEEGLDIVERIQNYDTDRNDRPTEDIRIETIDLL
;
A
#
# COMPACT_ATOMS: atom_id res chain seq x y z
N MET A 1 7.64 4.93 24.87
CA MET A 1 6.60 5.96 24.64
C MET A 1 6.28 5.93 23.16
N ALA A 2 5.03 6.15 22.76
CA ALA A 2 4.69 6.20 21.34
C ALA A 2 5.48 7.32 20.65
N THR A 3 6.14 7.01 19.53
CA THR A 3 6.86 8.01 18.74
C THR A 3 5.88 8.83 17.90
N LYS A 4 5.82 10.14 18.16
CA LYS A 4 4.92 11.05 17.45
C LYS A 4 5.69 12.12 16.70
N LEU A 5 5.22 12.48 15.51
CA LEU A 5 5.77 13.57 14.73
C LEU A 5 4.66 14.52 14.31
N LYS A 6 5.00 15.79 14.18
CA LYS A 6 4.17 16.82 13.56
C LYS A 6 4.64 17.06 12.15
N ILE A 7 3.76 16.82 11.18
CA ILE A 7 3.92 17.25 9.79
C ILE A 7 3.30 18.64 9.67
N LYS A 8 4.14 19.66 9.57
CA LYS A 8 3.68 21.03 9.33
C LYS A 8 3.51 21.25 7.83
N THR A 9 2.33 21.68 7.42
CA THR A 9 2.02 21.93 6.01
C THR A 9 1.46 23.33 5.79
N THR A 10 1.39 23.76 4.53
CA THR A 10 0.71 25.01 4.16
C THR A 10 -0.79 25.01 4.47
N GLU A 11 -1.40 23.83 4.66
CA GLU A 11 -2.82 23.69 4.98
C GLU A 11 -3.13 23.58 6.48
N GLY A 12 -2.11 23.32 7.29
CA GLY A 12 -2.21 23.05 8.72
C GLY A 12 -1.28 21.94 9.20
N ASP A 13 -1.34 21.67 10.50
CA ASP A 13 -0.53 20.65 11.16
C ASP A 13 -1.26 19.29 11.15
N ILE A 14 -0.51 18.22 10.88
CA ILE A 14 -0.97 16.83 11.04
C ILE A 14 -0.07 16.15 12.07
N ILE A 15 -0.63 15.58 13.13
CA ILE A 15 0.12 14.81 14.12
C ILE A 15 -0.05 13.33 13.77
N ILE A 16 1.09 12.65 13.58
CA ILE A 16 1.15 11.22 13.31
C ILE A 16 1.81 10.48 14.46
N ARG A 17 1.40 9.24 14.68
CA ARG A 17 2.09 8.26 15.52
C ARG A 17 2.68 7.17 14.64
N LEU A 18 3.94 6.82 14.89
CA LEU A 18 4.60 5.69 14.24
C LEU A 18 4.42 4.40 15.06
N TYR A 19 4.42 3.25 14.38
CA TYR A 19 4.27 1.93 14.99
C TYR A 19 5.63 1.29 15.29
N ASP A 20 5.71 0.57 16.42
CA ASP A 20 6.96 -0.07 16.87
C ASP A 20 7.23 -1.41 16.17
N GLU A 21 6.18 -2.05 15.66
CA GLU A 21 6.22 -3.32 14.93
C GLU A 21 6.70 -3.17 13.47
N THR A 22 6.90 -1.92 13.01
CA THR A 22 7.53 -1.58 11.72
C THR A 22 8.82 -0.79 11.94
N PRO A 23 9.83 -1.36 12.61
CA PRO A 23 11.01 -0.61 13.05
C PRO A 23 11.83 -0.04 11.89
N LYS A 24 11.94 -0.74 10.74
CA LYS A 24 12.72 -0.22 9.61
C LYS A 24 12.07 1.04 9.03
N HIS A 25 10.76 1.03 8.87
CA HIS A 25 10.03 2.21 8.36
C HIS A 25 10.01 3.33 9.39
N ARG A 26 9.74 3.03 10.67
CA ARG A 26 9.75 4.01 11.76
C ARG A 26 11.10 4.72 11.85
N ASP A 27 12.18 3.96 11.96
CA ASP A 27 13.52 4.49 12.20
C ASP A 27 14.02 5.26 10.97
N ASN A 28 13.71 4.79 9.75
CA ASN A 28 14.01 5.53 8.53
C ASN A 28 13.23 6.85 8.44
N PHE A 29 11.93 6.83 8.74
CA PHE A 29 11.10 8.04 8.69
C PHE A 29 11.59 9.10 9.69
N LEU A 30 11.95 8.67 10.90
CA LEU A 30 12.57 9.53 11.92
C LEU A 30 13.88 10.13 11.46
N LYS A 31 14.78 9.30 10.91
CA LYS A 31 16.06 9.76 10.38
C LYS A 31 15.87 10.83 9.29
N LEU A 32 15.01 10.57 8.31
CA LEU A 32 14.75 11.52 7.22
C LEU A 32 14.07 12.81 7.71
N ALA A 33 13.21 12.72 8.72
CA ALA A 33 12.63 13.90 9.37
C ALA A 33 13.70 14.75 10.08
N ASP A 34 14.56 14.12 10.90
CA ASP A 34 15.66 14.78 11.62
C ASP A 34 16.67 15.45 10.67
N GLU A 35 16.95 14.83 9.53
CA GLU A 35 17.81 15.38 8.47
C GLU A 35 17.14 16.51 7.66
N GLY A 36 15.87 16.83 7.92
CA GLY A 36 15.10 17.82 7.17
C GLY A 36 14.83 17.39 5.72
N TYR A 37 14.90 16.09 5.42
CA TYR A 37 14.74 15.54 4.07
C TYR A 37 13.41 15.94 3.44
N PHE A 38 12.34 15.92 4.24
CA PHE A 38 10.98 16.23 3.81
C PHE A 38 10.72 17.73 3.63
N ASN A 39 11.59 18.60 4.16
CA ASN A 39 11.36 20.04 4.17
C ASN A 39 11.28 20.56 2.73
N GLY A 40 10.16 21.20 2.42
CA GLY A 40 9.83 21.74 1.12
C GLY A 40 9.24 20.73 0.13
N THR A 41 9.15 19.44 0.44
CA THR A 41 8.50 18.47 -0.46
C THR A 41 7.00 18.73 -0.57
N LEU A 42 6.38 18.26 -1.65
CA LEU A 42 4.95 18.41 -1.90
C LEU A 42 4.19 17.13 -1.60
N PHE A 43 2.93 17.27 -1.22
CA PHE A 43 1.92 16.26 -1.51
C PHE A 43 1.66 16.28 -3.02
N HIS A 44 2.48 15.55 -3.76
CA HIS A 44 2.58 15.64 -5.22
C HIS A 44 1.54 14.78 -5.95
N ARG A 45 0.82 13.92 -5.24
CA ARG A 45 -0.23 13.07 -5.79
C ARG A 45 -1.37 12.93 -4.79
N VAL A 46 -2.56 13.37 -5.18
CA VAL A 46 -3.76 13.41 -4.35
C VAL A 46 -4.91 12.83 -5.15
N ILE A 47 -5.57 11.80 -4.60
CA ILE A 47 -6.69 11.16 -5.26
C ILE A 47 -7.86 11.12 -4.30
N LYS A 48 -8.95 11.78 -4.69
CA LYS A 48 -10.18 11.85 -3.92
C LYS A 48 -10.70 10.46 -3.58
N ASP A 49 -11.16 10.28 -2.34
CA ASP A 49 -11.66 9.00 -1.82
C ASP A 49 -10.61 7.86 -1.83
N PHE A 50 -9.32 8.21 -1.92
CA PHE A 50 -8.21 7.26 -1.93
C PHE A 50 -7.10 7.65 -0.95
N MET A 51 -6.21 8.59 -1.29
CA MET A 51 -5.04 8.93 -0.47
C MET A 51 -4.39 10.26 -0.86
N ILE A 52 -3.54 10.78 0.02
CA ILE A 52 -2.62 11.90 -0.23
C ILE A 52 -1.17 11.39 -0.12
N GLN A 53 -0.35 11.56 -1.15
CA GLN A 53 1.00 11.01 -1.23
C GLN A 53 2.05 12.13 -1.31
N GLY A 54 3.11 11.99 -0.50
CA GLY A 54 4.21 12.93 -0.36
C GLY A 54 5.58 12.24 -0.22
N GLY A 55 6.59 13.00 0.15
CA GLY A 55 7.93 12.48 0.44
C GLY A 55 8.85 12.27 -0.78
N ASP A 56 8.47 12.78 -1.95
CA ASP A 56 9.34 12.79 -3.14
C ASP A 56 10.28 14.02 -3.09
N PRO A 57 11.62 13.87 -3.01
CA PRO A 57 12.56 14.99 -3.00
C PRO A 57 12.53 15.83 -4.30
N ASP A 58 12.17 15.23 -5.44
CA ASP A 58 12.15 15.91 -6.74
C ASP A 58 11.02 16.94 -6.84
N SER A 59 10.08 16.90 -5.89
CA SER A 59 8.93 17.79 -5.81
C SER A 59 9.27 19.20 -5.28
N LYS A 60 10.37 19.38 -4.54
CA LYS A 60 10.64 20.61 -3.75
C LYS A 60 10.52 21.91 -4.55
N ASN A 61 11.05 21.91 -5.77
CA ASN A 61 11.02 23.05 -6.69
C ASN A 61 10.49 22.64 -8.07
N ALA A 62 9.64 21.61 -8.12
CA ALA A 62 9.15 21.08 -9.38
C ALA A 62 8.24 22.10 -10.09
N PRO A 63 8.50 22.44 -11.36
CA PRO A 63 7.59 23.30 -12.12
C PRO A 63 6.21 22.61 -12.23
N LYS A 64 5.16 23.41 -12.40
CA LYS A 64 3.79 22.90 -12.58
C LYS A 64 3.75 21.91 -13.76
N GLY A 65 3.04 20.80 -13.59
CA GLY A 65 2.89 19.75 -14.59
C GLY A 65 4.11 18.82 -14.75
N LYS A 66 5.22 19.02 -14.02
CA LYS A 66 6.29 17.99 -13.94
C LYS A 66 5.70 16.72 -13.34
N MET A 67 5.94 15.59 -14.00
CA MET A 67 5.64 14.26 -13.47
C MET A 67 6.54 13.96 -12.28
N LEU A 68 5.94 13.53 -11.17
CA LEU A 68 6.60 13.25 -9.89
C LEU A 68 6.20 11.83 -9.43
N GLY A 69 6.79 11.37 -8.33
CA GLY A 69 6.57 10.05 -7.75
C GLY A 69 7.68 9.03 -8.07
N THR A 70 8.73 9.44 -8.79
CA THR A 70 9.89 8.58 -9.11
C THR A 70 11.13 8.92 -8.30
N GLY A 71 11.16 10.04 -7.57
CA GLY A 71 12.29 10.41 -6.74
C GLY A 71 12.32 9.65 -5.41
N GLY A 72 13.45 9.76 -4.71
CA GLY A 72 13.69 9.12 -3.43
C GLY A 72 15.19 8.99 -3.18
N PRO A 73 15.60 8.46 -2.02
CA PRO A 73 16.99 8.09 -1.79
C PRO A 73 17.37 6.88 -2.65
N ASP A 74 18.66 6.56 -2.70
CA ASP A 74 19.25 5.47 -3.50
C ASP A 74 19.02 4.07 -2.90
N TYR A 75 18.01 3.92 -2.04
CA TYR A 75 17.67 2.67 -1.36
C TYR A 75 16.16 2.47 -1.24
N THR A 76 15.77 1.20 -1.09
CA THR A 76 14.42 0.74 -0.74
C THR A 76 14.41 0.22 0.70
N ILE A 77 13.22 0.03 1.27
CA ILE A 77 13.03 -0.56 2.60
C ILE A 77 12.31 -1.90 2.42
N PRO A 78 12.84 -3.02 2.95
CA PRO A 78 12.13 -4.30 2.91
C PRO A 78 10.74 -4.20 3.53
N ALA A 79 9.74 -4.84 2.92
CA ALA A 79 8.37 -4.82 3.40
C ALA A 79 8.26 -5.29 4.87
N GLU A 80 7.49 -4.55 5.66
CA GLU A 80 7.10 -4.89 7.03
C GLU A 80 5.57 -5.00 7.09
N PHE A 81 5.02 -6.13 6.64
CA PHE A 81 3.57 -6.36 6.66
C PHE A 81 3.16 -6.96 8.02
N VAL A 82 2.49 -6.16 8.85
CA VAL A 82 1.98 -6.58 10.16
C VAL A 82 0.46 -6.81 10.06
N TYR A 83 0.06 -7.75 9.21
CA TYR A 83 -1.35 -8.05 8.94
C TYR A 83 -1.85 -9.22 9.80
N PRO A 84 -3.07 -9.19 10.38
CA PRO A 84 -4.14 -8.19 10.17
C PRO A 84 -4.11 -6.99 11.13
N GLN A 85 -3.11 -6.89 12.02
CA GLN A 85 -3.06 -5.86 13.06
C GLN A 85 -3.05 -4.44 12.48
N TYR A 86 -2.27 -4.20 11.43
CA TYR A 86 -2.23 -2.93 10.70
C TYR A 86 -2.79 -3.10 9.30
N PHE A 87 -3.74 -2.24 8.98
CA PHE A 87 -4.51 -2.26 7.74
C PHE A 87 -4.85 -0.83 7.32
N HIS A 88 -5.28 -0.65 6.07
CA HIS A 88 -5.38 0.66 5.43
C HIS A 88 -6.69 1.38 5.76
N LYS A 89 -6.96 1.59 7.04
CA LYS A 89 -8.05 2.46 7.51
C LYS A 89 -7.76 3.93 7.18
N ARG A 90 -8.80 4.77 7.11
CA ARG A 90 -8.64 6.23 7.01
C ARG A 90 -7.70 6.75 8.11
N GLY A 91 -6.75 7.59 7.72
CA GLY A 91 -5.69 8.11 8.59
C GLY A 91 -4.45 7.21 8.70
N ALA A 92 -4.45 5.99 8.15
CA ALA A 92 -3.26 5.14 8.15
C ALA A 92 -2.12 5.79 7.33
N LEU A 93 -0.92 5.83 7.92
CA LEU A 93 0.32 6.26 7.28
C LEU A 93 1.04 5.04 6.71
N SER A 94 1.25 5.06 5.40
CA SER A 94 1.72 3.88 4.66
C SER A 94 2.82 4.25 3.67
N ALA A 95 3.71 3.30 3.37
CA ALA A 95 4.83 3.52 2.47
C ALA A 95 4.44 3.27 1.02
N ALA A 96 4.84 4.17 0.12
CA ALA A 96 4.64 3.98 -1.32
C ALA A 96 5.66 2.96 -1.88
N ARG A 97 5.35 2.35 -3.02
CA ARG A 97 6.28 1.48 -3.75
C ARG A 97 5.93 1.39 -5.24
N THR A 98 6.89 0.93 -6.02
CA THR A 98 6.65 0.51 -7.41
C THR A 98 5.88 -0.82 -7.44
N GLY A 99 5.23 -1.10 -8.59
CA GLY A 99 4.40 -2.28 -8.78
C GLY A 99 5.20 -3.60 -8.83
N ASP A 100 4.50 -4.70 -8.56
CA ASP A 100 5.08 -6.05 -8.35
C ASP A 100 5.87 -6.58 -9.57
N GLU A 101 5.58 -6.10 -10.79
CA GLU A 101 6.32 -6.51 -12.00
C GLU A 101 7.79 -6.10 -11.96
N VAL A 102 8.08 -4.92 -11.39
CA VAL A 102 9.44 -4.39 -11.24
C VAL A 102 9.96 -4.67 -9.83
N ASN A 103 9.06 -4.75 -8.84
CA ASN A 103 9.37 -4.91 -7.43
C ASN A 103 8.62 -6.11 -6.83
N PRO A 104 9.02 -7.35 -7.18
CA PRO A 104 8.32 -8.57 -6.75
C PRO A 104 8.43 -8.80 -5.23
N ASN A 105 9.46 -8.25 -4.60
CA ASN A 105 9.66 -8.31 -3.14
C ASN A 105 8.84 -7.25 -2.39
N ARG A 106 8.14 -6.37 -3.12
CA ARG A 106 7.28 -5.31 -2.59
C ARG A 106 8.00 -4.37 -1.61
N GLU A 107 9.28 -4.12 -1.86
CA GLU A 107 10.06 -3.19 -1.06
C GLU A 107 9.48 -1.78 -1.18
N SER A 108 9.41 -1.06 -0.06
CA SER A 108 8.93 0.30 -0.01
C SER A 108 9.95 1.27 -0.60
N SER A 109 9.44 2.38 -1.13
CA SER A 109 10.23 3.59 -1.38
C SER A 109 10.96 3.99 -0.09
N GLY A 110 12.21 4.45 -0.23
CA GLY A 110 12.99 4.90 0.91
C GLY A 110 12.46 6.18 1.57
N SER A 111 11.61 6.97 0.92
CA SER A 111 11.09 8.22 1.49
C SER A 111 9.61 8.51 1.21
N GLN A 112 9.05 7.99 0.11
CA GLN A 112 7.68 8.34 -0.26
C GLN A 112 6.66 7.60 0.61
N PHE A 113 5.67 8.34 1.08
CA PHE A 113 4.60 7.85 1.94
C PHE A 113 3.25 8.40 1.48
N TYR A 114 2.17 7.78 1.93
CA TYR A 114 0.83 8.31 1.77
C TYR A 114 0.02 8.19 3.07
N ILE A 115 -0.93 9.11 3.23
CA ILE A 115 -1.96 9.04 4.27
C ILE A 115 -3.25 8.59 3.58
N VAL A 116 -3.83 7.51 4.10
CA VAL A 116 -5.07 6.93 3.57
C VAL A 116 -6.24 7.85 3.87
N TRP A 117 -7.05 8.15 2.87
CA TRP A 117 -8.40 8.71 3.08
C TRP A 117 -9.46 7.63 2.87
N GLY A 118 -9.49 7.04 1.68
CA GLY A 118 -10.39 5.95 1.33
C GLY A 118 -11.88 6.31 1.41
N LYS A 119 -12.72 5.27 1.29
CA LYS A 119 -14.18 5.36 1.38
C LYS A 119 -14.74 4.32 2.34
N THR A 120 -16.01 4.48 2.71
CA THR A 120 -16.74 3.44 3.44
C THR A 120 -17.25 2.36 2.48
N PHE A 121 -17.47 1.16 3.02
CA PHE A 121 -17.92 -0.01 2.28
C PHE A 121 -19.15 -0.62 2.94
N LYS A 122 -20.13 -1.02 2.14
CA LYS A 122 -21.26 -1.80 2.67
C LYS A 122 -20.79 -3.21 3.03
N PRO A 123 -21.41 -3.87 4.01
CA PRO A 123 -21.09 -5.26 4.35
C PRO A 123 -21.15 -6.22 3.15
N ALA A 124 -22.06 -5.98 2.20
CA ALA A 124 -22.16 -6.77 0.98
C ALA A 124 -20.96 -6.56 0.03
N GLU A 125 -20.40 -5.35 -0.04
CA GLU A 125 -19.20 -5.05 -0.83
C GLU A 125 -17.98 -5.75 -0.21
N LEU A 126 -17.82 -5.68 1.11
CA LEU A 126 -16.74 -6.39 1.81
C LEU A 126 -16.82 -7.90 1.60
N LYS A 127 -18.02 -8.50 1.70
CA LYS A 127 -18.23 -9.93 1.41
C LYS A 127 -17.89 -10.30 -0.04
N GLN A 128 -18.18 -9.41 -1.00
CA GLN A 128 -17.78 -9.59 -2.39
C GLN A 128 -16.27 -9.52 -2.55
N MET A 129 -15.59 -8.62 -1.83
CA MET A 129 -14.13 -8.55 -1.81
C MET A 129 -13.51 -9.82 -1.23
N GLU A 130 -14.04 -10.39 -0.15
CA GLU A 130 -13.57 -11.68 0.39
C GLU A 130 -13.69 -12.82 -0.65
N HIS A 131 -14.74 -12.80 -1.47
CA HIS A 131 -14.88 -13.76 -2.57
C HIS A 131 -13.81 -13.54 -3.64
N GLN A 132 -13.51 -12.29 -4.00
CA GLN A 132 -12.42 -11.96 -4.93
C GLN A 132 -11.05 -12.35 -4.37
N MET A 133 -10.79 -12.12 -3.08
CA MET A 133 -9.56 -12.53 -2.40
C MET A 133 -9.39 -14.04 -2.44
N ALA A 134 -10.47 -14.81 -2.22
CA ALA A 134 -10.43 -16.26 -2.33
C ALA A 134 -10.09 -16.74 -3.76
N MET A 135 -10.71 -16.12 -4.79
CA MET A 135 -10.36 -16.43 -6.19
C MET A 135 -8.91 -16.07 -6.52
N GLN A 136 -8.41 -14.94 -6.00
CA GLN A 136 -7.02 -14.52 -6.19
C GLN A 136 -6.05 -15.48 -5.50
N GLN A 137 -6.36 -15.94 -4.28
CA GLN A 137 -5.56 -16.95 -3.58
C GLN A 137 -5.49 -18.25 -4.38
N GLU A 138 -6.62 -18.75 -4.89
CA GLU A 138 -6.66 -19.93 -5.76
C GLU A 138 -5.78 -19.73 -7.00
N GLN A 139 -5.90 -18.59 -7.68
CA GLN A 139 -5.09 -18.27 -8.86
C GLN A 139 -3.59 -18.18 -8.53
N GLN A 140 -3.22 -17.59 -7.39
CA GLN A 140 -1.84 -17.46 -6.95
C GLN A 140 -1.22 -18.82 -6.64
N VAL A 141 -1.93 -19.67 -5.89
CA VAL A 141 -1.49 -21.04 -5.59
C VAL A 141 -1.34 -21.84 -6.88
N PHE A 142 -2.31 -21.78 -7.80
CA PHE A 142 -2.24 -22.46 -9.08
C PHE A 142 -1.06 -21.97 -9.94
N ASN A 143 -0.85 -20.65 -10.00
CA ASN A 143 0.28 -20.06 -10.73
C ASN A 143 1.63 -20.48 -10.14
N GLN A 144 1.73 -20.56 -8.81
CA GLN A 144 2.94 -21.00 -8.12
C GLN A 144 3.24 -22.47 -8.46
N LEU A 145 2.25 -23.36 -8.31
CA LEU A 145 2.39 -24.77 -8.69
C LEU A 145 2.76 -24.92 -10.18
N THR A 146 2.16 -24.12 -11.06
CA THR A 146 2.50 -24.11 -12.49
C THR A 146 3.96 -23.69 -12.74
N ARG A 147 4.49 -22.73 -11.97
CA ARG A 147 5.90 -22.32 -12.05
C ARG A 147 6.84 -23.41 -11.55
N GLU A 148 6.48 -24.08 -10.45
CA GLU A 148 7.25 -25.21 -9.92
C GLU A 148 7.30 -26.40 -10.91
N HIS A 149 6.22 -26.61 -11.66
CA HIS A 149 6.13 -27.64 -12.71
C HIS A 149 6.49 -27.14 -14.12
N HIS A 150 7.14 -25.96 -14.24
CA HIS A 150 7.38 -25.31 -15.54
C HIS A 150 8.08 -26.22 -16.56
N GLU A 151 9.14 -26.91 -16.15
CA GLU A 151 9.91 -27.79 -17.05
C GLU A 151 9.10 -28.98 -17.55
N GLU A 152 8.34 -29.62 -16.66
CA GLU A 152 7.45 -30.74 -16.99
C GLU A 152 6.39 -30.31 -18.00
N ILE A 153 5.73 -29.17 -17.74
CA ILE A 153 4.74 -28.58 -18.63
C ILE A 153 5.34 -28.31 -20.00
N MET A 154 6.53 -27.70 -20.06
CA MET A 154 7.19 -27.39 -21.33
C MET A 154 7.60 -28.64 -22.10
N ASN A 155 8.04 -29.70 -21.43
CA ASN A 155 8.39 -30.97 -22.06
C ASN A 155 7.15 -31.68 -22.63
N LEU A 156 6.06 -31.75 -21.88
CA LEU A 156 4.79 -32.32 -22.35
C LEU A 156 4.24 -31.56 -23.56
N ARG A 157 4.31 -30.23 -23.54
CA ARG A 157 3.91 -29.37 -24.67
C ARG A 157 4.76 -29.62 -25.91
N ARG A 158 6.10 -29.69 -25.77
CA ARG A 158 7.02 -29.99 -26.89
C ARG A 158 6.74 -31.36 -27.50
N ASN A 159 6.46 -32.36 -26.67
CA ASN A 159 6.15 -33.73 -27.09
C ASN A 159 4.70 -33.90 -27.59
N ARG A 160 3.87 -32.86 -27.55
CA ARG A 160 2.44 -32.88 -27.88
C ARG A 160 1.65 -33.93 -27.09
N ASP A 161 2.11 -34.26 -25.88
CA ASP A 161 1.47 -35.24 -25.01
C ASP A 161 0.30 -34.60 -24.27
N ARG A 162 -0.84 -34.52 -24.98
CA ARG A 162 -2.05 -33.87 -24.47
C ARG A 162 -2.68 -34.63 -23.30
N ALA A 163 -2.55 -35.96 -23.27
CA ALA A 163 -3.14 -36.79 -22.22
C ALA A 163 -2.44 -36.51 -20.88
N ARG A 164 -1.11 -36.61 -20.85
CA ARG A 164 -0.35 -36.32 -19.62
C ARG A 164 -0.42 -34.84 -19.22
N LEU A 165 -0.52 -33.93 -20.19
CA LEU A 165 -0.70 -32.51 -19.87
C LEU A 165 -2.04 -32.26 -19.16
N GLN A 166 -3.11 -32.97 -19.57
CA GLN A 166 -4.41 -32.91 -18.88
C GLN A 166 -4.33 -33.54 -17.49
N GLU A 167 -3.71 -34.72 -17.35
CA GLU A 167 -3.52 -35.36 -16.04
C GLU A 167 -2.74 -34.47 -15.06
N LEU A 168 -1.67 -33.83 -15.53
CA LEU A 168 -0.91 -32.87 -14.74
C LEU A 168 -1.79 -31.67 -14.36
N GLN A 169 -2.55 -31.11 -15.30
CA GLN A 169 -3.45 -30.00 -15.01
C GLN A 169 -4.49 -30.36 -13.94
N ASP A 170 -5.13 -31.52 -14.03
CA ASP A 170 -6.13 -31.98 -13.05
C ASP A 170 -5.49 -32.16 -11.66
N LYS A 171 -4.29 -32.73 -11.61
CA LYS A 171 -3.50 -32.85 -10.37
C LYS A 171 -3.17 -31.49 -9.77
N LEU A 172 -2.72 -30.52 -10.57
CA LEU A 172 -2.44 -29.16 -10.07
C LEU A 172 -3.70 -28.49 -9.53
N ILE A 173 -4.86 -28.67 -10.19
CA ILE A 173 -6.15 -28.15 -9.70
C ILE A 173 -6.53 -28.77 -8.34
N GLU A 174 -6.36 -30.08 -8.17
CA GLU A 174 -6.63 -30.75 -6.89
C GLU A 174 -5.68 -30.28 -5.78
N GLN A 175 -4.40 -30.12 -6.10
CA GLN A 175 -3.41 -29.57 -5.19
C GLN A 175 -3.77 -28.13 -4.80
N THR A 176 -4.15 -27.27 -5.75
CA THR A 176 -4.63 -25.91 -5.46
C THR A 176 -5.78 -25.92 -4.45
N LYS A 177 -6.81 -26.73 -4.68
CA LYS A 177 -7.96 -26.84 -3.75
C LYS A 177 -7.53 -27.28 -2.35
N THR A 178 -6.62 -28.25 -2.28
CA THR A 178 -6.10 -28.78 -1.01
C THR A 178 -5.31 -27.71 -0.25
N THR A 179 -4.41 -27.02 -0.94
CA THR A 179 -3.60 -25.94 -0.36
C THR A 179 -4.48 -24.77 0.11
N CYS A 180 -5.43 -24.31 -0.70
CA CYS A 180 -6.36 -23.25 -0.29
C CYS A 180 -7.21 -23.65 0.92
N LYS A 181 -7.66 -24.91 0.99
CA LYS A 181 -8.38 -25.42 2.16
C LYS A 181 -7.52 -25.41 3.43
N GLN A 182 -6.24 -25.75 3.32
CA GLN A 182 -5.30 -25.74 4.44
C GLN A 182 -4.95 -24.32 4.89
N GLN A 183 -4.79 -23.38 3.95
CA GLN A 183 -4.51 -21.98 4.24
C GLN A 183 -5.72 -21.25 4.86
N GLY A 184 -6.92 -21.79 4.68
CA GLY A 184 -8.16 -21.13 5.10
C GLY A 184 -8.61 -20.07 4.11
N LYS A 185 -9.91 -19.75 4.14
CA LYS A 185 -10.49 -18.73 3.29
C LYS A 185 -10.06 -17.35 3.78
N PRO A 186 -9.52 -16.45 2.93
CA PRO A 186 -9.25 -15.09 3.30
C PRO A 186 -10.56 -14.37 3.66
N SER A 187 -10.54 -13.65 4.78
CA SER A 187 -11.66 -12.86 5.29
C SER A 187 -11.15 -11.64 6.04
N PHE A 188 -12.00 -10.63 6.16
CA PHE A 188 -11.73 -9.51 7.05
C PHE A 188 -12.00 -9.91 8.51
N THR A 189 -11.25 -9.32 9.44
CA THR A 189 -11.58 -9.42 10.87
C THR A 189 -12.83 -8.61 11.19
N GLU A 190 -13.45 -8.86 12.34
CA GLU A 190 -14.61 -8.07 12.81
C GLU A 190 -14.28 -6.58 12.91
N GLU A 191 -13.07 -6.26 13.42
CA GLU A 191 -12.56 -4.89 13.50
C GLU A 191 -12.43 -4.25 12.12
N GLN A 192 -11.82 -4.94 11.15
CA GLN A 192 -11.70 -4.43 9.78
C GLN A 192 -13.07 -4.17 9.16
N ILE A 193 -14.04 -5.06 9.36
CA ILE A 193 -15.41 -4.88 8.87
C ILE A 193 -16.03 -3.64 9.48
N GLU A 194 -15.93 -3.47 10.80
CA GLU A 194 -16.47 -2.30 11.51
C GLU A 194 -15.83 -1.00 11.01
N VAL A 195 -14.50 -0.96 10.93
CA VAL A 195 -13.75 0.22 10.50
C VAL A 195 -14.04 0.56 9.04
N TYR A 196 -14.00 -0.41 8.12
CA TYR A 196 -14.30 -0.14 6.71
C TYR A 196 -15.76 0.22 6.46
N THR A 197 -16.68 -0.20 7.32
CA THR A 197 -18.09 0.18 7.22
C THR A 197 -18.34 1.60 7.71
N ASN A 198 -17.76 1.98 8.85
CA ASN A 198 -18.12 3.21 9.56
C ASN A 198 -17.14 4.37 9.36
N VAL A 199 -15.85 4.06 9.23
CA VAL A 199 -14.77 5.05 9.13
C VAL A 199 -14.26 5.12 7.68
N GLY A 200 -14.08 3.97 7.04
CA GLY A 200 -13.58 3.84 5.68
C GLY A 200 -12.07 3.59 5.60
N GLY A 201 -11.60 3.42 4.37
CA GLY A 201 -10.21 3.09 4.07
C GLY A 201 -10.03 2.49 2.69
N THR A 202 -8.97 1.70 2.51
CA THR A 202 -8.56 1.12 1.22
C THR A 202 -8.24 -0.37 1.37
N PRO A 203 -9.23 -1.23 1.66
CA PRO A 203 -9.03 -2.66 1.94
C PRO A 203 -8.28 -3.44 0.85
N PHE A 204 -8.31 -2.96 -0.39
CA PHE A 204 -7.58 -3.58 -1.51
C PHE A 204 -6.06 -3.39 -1.43
N LEU A 205 -5.55 -2.53 -0.54
CA LEU A 205 -4.11 -2.37 -0.27
C LEU A 205 -3.62 -3.25 0.89
N ASP A 206 -4.53 -3.88 1.64
CA ASP A 206 -4.17 -4.67 2.82
C ASP A 206 -3.23 -5.82 2.48
N ASN A 207 -2.21 -5.99 3.33
CA ASN A 207 -1.15 -6.97 3.14
C ASN A 207 -0.37 -6.82 1.81
N GLN A 208 -0.48 -5.66 1.13
CA GLN A 208 0.26 -5.33 -0.10
C GLN A 208 1.23 -4.15 0.07
N TYR A 209 0.99 -3.29 1.06
CA TYR A 209 1.79 -2.10 1.39
C TYR A 209 2.00 -2.03 2.91
N THR A 210 3.15 -1.50 3.33
CA THR A 210 3.46 -1.37 4.75
C THR A 210 2.74 -0.17 5.34
N VAL A 211 1.87 -0.43 6.31
CA VAL A 211 1.30 0.58 7.21
C VAL A 211 2.23 0.70 8.41
N PHE A 212 2.83 1.87 8.60
CA PHE A 212 3.87 2.10 9.63
C PHE A 212 3.51 3.19 10.65
N GLY A 213 2.30 3.72 10.57
CA GLY A 213 1.78 4.70 11.52
C GLY A 213 0.34 5.09 11.21
N GLU A 214 -0.13 6.12 11.90
CA GLU A 214 -1.44 6.71 11.67
C GLU A 214 -1.49 8.18 12.10
N VAL A 215 -2.46 8.92 11.57
CA VAL A 215 -2.83 10.26 12.02
C VAL A 215 -3.57 10.16 13.36
N GLU A 216 -3.10 10.91 14.36
CA GLU A 216 -3.77 11.09 15.64
C GLU A 216 -4.53 12.43 15.71
N GLU A 217 -4.01 13.49 15.10
CA GLU A 217 -4.67 14.80 15.00
C GLU A 217 -4.46 15.42 13.61
N GLY A 218 -5.39 16.26 13.16
CA GLY A 218 -5.33 16.90 11.84
C GLY A 218 -5.97 16.10 10.70
N LEU A 219 -6.93 15.21 11.01
CA LEU A 219 -7.66 14.46 9.97
C LEU A 219 -8.53 15.39 9.08
N ASP A 220 -8.98 16.52 9.61
CA ASP A 220 -9.64 17.61 8.88
C ASP A 220 -8.69 18.29 7.88
N ILE A 221 -7.38 18.35 8.19
CA ILE A 221 -6.36 18.84 7.25
C ILE A 221 -6.18 17.83 6.12
N VAL A 222 -6.11 16.53 6.43
CA VAL A 222 -6.07 15.46 5.42
C VAL A 222 -7.31 15.51 4.51
N GLU A 223 -8.50 15.72 5.09
CA GLU A 223 -9.75 15.90 4.35
C GLU A 223 -9.71 17.11 3.41
N ARG A 224 -9.13 18.23 3.87
CA ARG A 224 -8.99 19.41 3.04
C ARG A 224 -8.07 19.12 1.85
N ILE A 225 -6.89 18.55 2.11
CA ILE A 225 -5.88 18.22 1.08
C ILE A 225 -6.50 17.28 0.03
N GLN A 226 -7.19 16.22 0.43
CA GLN A 226 -7.75 15.25 -0.52
C GLN A 226 -8.86 15.80 -1.43
N ASN A 227 -9.45 16.95 -1.07
CA ASN A 227 -10.48 17.63 -1.85
C ASN A 227 -9.93 18.74 -2.77
N TYR A 228 -8.61 18.92 -2.88
CA TYR A 228 -8.04 19.84 -3.87
C TYR A 228 -8.33 19.39 -5.30
N ASP A 229 -8.50 20.35 -6.20
CA ASP A 229 -8.50 20.09 -7.64
C ASP A 229 -7.11 19.59 -8.05
N THR A 230 -7.10 18.58 -8.92
CA THR A 230 -5.86 17.96 -9.41
C THR A 230 -5.76 18.00 -10.93
N ASP A 231 -4.53 18.01 -11.43
CA ASP A 231 -4.25 17.83 -12.85
C ASP A 231 -4.41 16.37 -13.27
N ARG A 232 -4.19 16.09 -14.56
CA ARG A 232 -4.30 14.73 -15.14
C ARG A 232 -3.34 13.69 -14.55
N ASN A 233 -2.34 14.10 -13.77
CA ASN A 233 -1.39 13.23 -13.09
C ASN A 233 -1.71 13.11 -11.59
N ASP A 234 -2.91 13.53 -11.17
CA ASP A 234 -3.35 13.61 -9.79
C ASP A 234 -2.53 14.60 -8.94
N ARG A 235 -1.75 15.51 -9.54
CA ARG A 235 -1.03 16.54 -8.78
C ARG A 235 -1.99 17.69 -8.45
N PRO A 236 -2.07 18.16 -7.20
CA PRO A 236 -2.83 19.36 -6.84
C PRO A 236 -2.50 20.56 -7.75
N THR A 237 -3.51 21.32 -8.17
CA THR A 237 -3.32 22.52 -9.02
C THR A 237 -2.61 23.66 -8.30
N GLU A 238 -2.66 23.64 -6.97
CA GLU A 238 -1.91 24.48 -6.05
C GLU A 238 -0.98 23.60 -5.22
N ASP A 239 0.27 24.05 -5.02
CA ASP A 239 1.28 23.26 -4.33
C ASP A 239 0.98 23.19 -2.83
N ILE A 240 0.76 21.98 -2.32
CA ILE A 240 0.59 21.70 -0.89
C ILE A 240 1.93 21.23 -0.35
N ARG A 241 2.59 22.08 0.44
CA ARG A 241 3.98 21.88 0.85
C ARG A 241 4.07 21.36 2.28
N ILE A 242 4.94 20.39 2.48
CA ILE A 242 5.45 19.99 3.80
C ILE A 242 6.56 20.98 4.17
N GLU A 243 6.30 21.82 5.17
CA GLU A 243 7.27 22.81 5.66
C GLU A 243 8.35 22.12 6.49
N THR A 244 7.95 21.35 7.50
CA THR A 244 8.81 20.54 8.37
C THR A 244 8.11 19.25 8.80
N ILE A 245 8.90 18.27 9.21
CA ILE A 245 8.41 17.12 9.99
C ILE A 245 9.27 17.03 11.25
N ASP A 246 8.68 17.33 12.41
CA ASP A 246 9.41 17.47 13.66
C ASP A 246 8.94 16.42 14.69
N LEU A 247 9.88 15.84 15.45
CA LEU A 247 9.56 14.97 16.58
C LEU A 247 8.84 15.78 17.69
N LEU A 248 7.82 15.19 18.29
CA LEU A 248 7.05 15.78 19.40
C LEU A 248 7.52 15.29 20.78
#